data_AF-A0A853KVS7-F1
#
_entry.id   AF-A0A853KVS7-F1
#
_cell.length_a   1.000
_cell.length_b   1.000
_cell.length_c   1.000
_cell.angle_alpha   90.00
_cell.angle_beta   90.00
_cell.angle_gamma   90.00
#
_symmetry.space_group_name_H-M   'P 1'
#
loop_
_entity.id
_entity.type
_entity.pdbx_description
1 polymer ?
#
loop_
_entity_poly.entity_id
_entity_poly.type
_entity_poly.pdbx_seq_one_letter_code
_entity_poly.pdbx_strand_id
1 'polypeptide(L)'
;MIVAAAMMIDGEVKALPAPARHHDIIGRWPMPEHHHGTQGFIDSKEGFVDRFRACLIAIIEGQIEMPKATSPQNELFSEDLW
;
A
#
# COMPACT_ATOMS: atom_id res chain seq x y z
N MET A 1 2.03 -9.16 7.82
CA MET A 1 0.90 -9.39 6.89
C MET A 1 0.28 -8.06 6.53
N ILE A 2 0.10 -7.79 5.24
CA ILE A 2 -0.53 -6.57 4.73
C ILE A 2 -2.05 -6.64 4.94
N VAL A 3 -2.64 -5.62 5.56
CA VAL A 3 -4.06 -5.61 5.97
C VAL A 3 -4.88 -4.43 5.45
N ALA A 4 -4.22 -3.36 4.98
CA ALA A 4 -4.88 -2.15 4.52
C ALA A 4 -4.02 -1.42 3.48
N ALA A 5 -4.66 -0.77 2.51
CA ALA A 5 -3.98 0.23 1.69
C ALA A 5 -3.74 1.50 2.53
N ALA A 6 -2.61 2.17 2.30
CA ALA A 6 -2.25 3.37 3.04
C ALA A 6 -1.52 4.42 2.18
N MET A 7 -1.58 5.67 2.63
CA MET A 7 -0.76 6.77 2.11
C MET A 7 -0.24 7.62 3.27
N MET A 8 1.01 8.05 3.18
CA MET A 8 1.57 9.07 4.06
C MET A 8 1.42 10.45 3.39
N ILE A 9 0.61 11.32 3.99
CA ILE A 9 0.26 12.65 3.46
C ILE A 9 0.53 13.64 4.58
N ASP A 10 1.40 14.61 4.33
CA ASP A 10 1.81 15.64 5.32
C ASP A 10 2.24 15.07 6.68
N GLY A 11 2.92 13.92 6.66
CA GLY A 11 3.38 13.23 7.87
C GLY A 11 2.31 12.41 8.60
N GLU A 12 1.07 12.39 8.10
CA GLU A 12 -0.01 11.56 8.63
C GLU A 12 -0.25 10.34 7.75
N VAL A 13 -0.44 9.18 8.40
CA VAL A 13 -0.82 7.96 7.70
C VAL A 13 -2.34 7.91 7.57
N LYS A 14 -2.83 7.92 6.33
CA LYS A 14 -4.24 7.66 5.98
C LYS A 14 -4.34 6.26 5.42
N ALA A 15 -5.21 5.43 6.01
CA ALA A 15 -5.36 4.04 5.62
C ALA A 15 -6.83 3.65 5.50
N LEU A 16 -7.11 2.71 4.60
CA LEU A 16 -8.41 2.07 4.46
C LEU A 16 -8.22 0.55 4.42
N PRO A 17 -9.03 -0.22 5.17
CA PRO A 17 -8.89 -1.67 5.23
C PRO A 17 -9.15 -2.30 3.86
N ALA A 18 -8.59 -3.49 3.62
CA ALA A 18 -8.90 -4.28 2.43
C ALA A 18 -10.43 -4.45 2.28
N PRO A 19 -10.99 -4.38 1.06
CA PRO A 19 -10.30 -4.32 -0.23
C PRO A 19 -10.12 -2.89 -0.80
N ALA A 20 -10.05 -1.86 0.05
CA ALA A 20 -9.85 -0.48 -0.42
C ALA A 20 -8.49 -0.29 -1.10
N ARG A 21 -8.43 0.58 -2.10
CA ARG A 21 -7.26 0.86 -2.94
C ARG A 21 -6.75 2.29 -2.74
N HIS A 22 -5.56 2.61 -3.25
CA HIS A 22 -4.99 3.97 -3.08
C HIS A 22 -5.89 5.07 -3.65
N HIS A 23 -6.63 4.82 -4.73
CA HIS A 23 -7.60 5.79 -5.27
C HIS A 23 -8.78 6.07 -4.31
N ASP A 24 -9.19 5.11 -3.47
CA ASP A 24 -10.24 5.32 -2.46
C ASP A 24 -9.74 6.28 -1.36
N ILE A 25 -8.47 6.15 -1.00
CA ILE A 25 -7.81 7.06 -0.05
C ILE A 25 -7.76 8.47 -0.64
N ILE A 26 -7.36 8.62 -1.90
CA ILE A 26 -7.32 9.91 -2.61
C ILE A 26 -8.72 10.53 -2.71
N GLY A 27 -9.75 9.73 -2.98
CA GLY A 27 -11.14 10.20 -3.04
C GLY A 27 -11.69 10.66 -1.68
N ARG A 28 -11.21 10.07 -0.58
CA ARG A 28 -11.69 10.36 0.78
C ARG A 28 -10.94 11.50 1.45
N TRP A 29 -9.64 11.62 1.19
CA TRP A 29 -8.80 12.69 1.72
C TRP A 29 -8.18 13.47 0.56
N PRO A 30 -8.65 14.71 0.29
CA PRO A 30 -8.09 15.51 -0.78
C PRO A 30 -6.59 15.71 -0.56
N MET A 31 -5.81 15.37 -1.58
CA MET A 31 -4.36 15.56 -1.56
C MET A 31 -4.02 17.05 -1.63
N PRO A 32 -2.92 17.50 -1.01
CA PRO A 32 -2.36 18.82 -1.27
C PRO A 32 -2.05 18.96 -2.77
N GLU A 33 -2.32 20.14 -3.37
CA GLU A 33 -2.16 20.39 -4.81
C GLU A 33 -0.75 20.09 -5.37
N HIS A 34 0.26 20.03 -4.50
CA HIS A 34 1.66 19.84 -4.88
C HIS A 34 2.33 18.61 -4.29
N HIS A 35 1.62 17.82 -3.46
CA HIS A 35 2.18 16.64 -2.83
C HIS A 35 1.29 15.43 -3.07
N HIS A 36 1.72 14.57 -3.99
CA HIS A 36 1.23 13.20 -4.05
C HIS A 36 1.86 12.49 -2.84
N GLY A 37 1.07 12.23 -1.80
CA GLY A 37 1.55 11.52 -0.61
C GLY A 37 2.22 10.18 -0.96
N THR A 38 3.12 9.70 -0.11
CA THR A 38 3.82 8.44 -0.34
C THR A 38 2.84 7.27 -0.23
N GLN A 39 2.68 6.50 -1.30
CA GLN A 39 1.79 5.34 -1.33
C GLN A 39 2.45 4.13 -0.67
N GLY A 40 1.67 3.38 0.10
CA GLY A 40 2.15 2.23 0.86
C GLY A 40 1.00 1.38 1.40
N PHE A 41 1.27 0.64 2.46
CA PHE A 41 0.30 -0.26 3.08
C PHE A 41 0.47 -0.25 4.61
N ILE A 42 -0.53 -0.78 5.31
CA ILE A 42 -0.36 -1.16 6.71
C ILE A 42 0.02 -2.63 6.79
N ASP A 43 1.17 -2.89 7.38
CA ASP A 43 1.55 -4.19 7.92
C ASP A 43 1.02 -4.34 9.35
N SER A 44 0.53 -5.53 9.68
CA SER A 44 -0.03 -5.85 10.99
C SER A 44 0.98 -5.81 12.16
N LYS A 45 2.29 -5.76 11.87
CA LYS A 45 3.38 -5.76 12.87
C LYS A 45 4.17 -4.45 12.85
N GLU A 46 4.51 -3.95 11.66
CA GLU A 46 5.40 -2.79 11.46
C GLU A 46 4.64 -1.46 11.27
N GLY A 47 3.33 -1.48 11.01
CA GLY A 47 2.56 -0.27 10.72
C GLY A 47 2.69 0.16 9.25
N PHE A 48 2.88 1.45 8.98
CA PHE A 48 3.01 1.93 7.60
C PHE A 48 4.33 1.45 6.98
N VAL A 49 4.22 0.82 5.81
CA VAL A 49 5.35 0.39 4.98
C VAL A 49 5.17 0.88 3.55
N ASP A 50 6.26 1.21 2.87
CA ASP A 50 6.22 1.56 1.45
C ASP A 50 5.87 0.34 0.57
N ARG A 51 5.65 0.57 -0.73
CA ARG A 51 5.24 -0.48 -1.66
C ARG A 51 6.28 -1.57 -1.87
N PHE A 52 7.58 -1.23 -1.81
CA PHE A 52 8.64 -2.20 -2.00
C PHE A 52 8.73 -3.14 -0.80
N ARG A 53 8.73 -2.58 0.41
CA ARG A 53 8.73 -3.35 1.64
C ARG A 53 7.45 -4.17 1.79
N ALA A 54 6.30 -3.60 1.43
CA ALA A 54 5.03 -4.31 1.43
C ALA A 54 5.05 -5.53 0.49
N CYS A 55 5.66 -5.41 -0.69
CA CYS A 55 5.82 -6.52 -1.64
C CYS A 55 6.57 -7.69 -1.01
N LEU A 56 7.72 -7.41 -0.39
CA LEU A 56 8.52 -8.44 0.28
C LEU A 56 7.75 -9.11 1.43
N ILE A 57 7.04 -8.31 2.25
CA ILE A 57 6.22 -8.83 3.34
C ILE A 57 5.10 -9.73 2.80
N ALA A 58 4.38 -9.28 1.76
CA ALA A 58 3.29 -10.03 1.16
C ALA A 58 3.75 -11.39 0.59
N ILE A 59 4.95 -11.44 -0.01
CA ILE A 59 5.56 -12.69 -0.47
C ILE A 59 5.92 -13.60 0.70
N ILE A 60 6.61 -13.07 1.71
CA ILE A 60 7.06 -13.84 2.89
C ILE A 60 5.88 -14.42 3.67
N GLU A 61 4.80 -13.67 3.79
CA GLU A 61 3.56 -14.08 4.47
C GLU A 61 2.62 -14.90 3.56
N GLY A 62 3.01 -15.16 2.31
CA GLY A 62 2.26 -16.00 1.37
C GLY A 62 0.95 -15.38 0.87
N GLN A 63 0.78 -14.05 0.97
CA GLN A 63 -0.39 -13.34 0.45
C GLN A 63 -0.36 -13.24 -1.08
N ILE A 64 0.84 -13.22 -1.66
CA ILE A 64 1.07 -13.25 -3.11
C ILE A 64 2.17 -14.26 -3.44
N GLU A 65 2.10 -14.84 -4.64
CA GLU A 65 3.15 -15.72 -5.16
C GLU A 65 4.20 -14.92 -5.94
N MET A 66 5.49 -15.21 -5.75
CA MET A 66 6.50 -14.88 -6.76
C MET A 66 6.17 -15.67 -8.04
N PRO A 67 6.11 -15.09 -9.25
CA PRO A 67 6.52 -13.75 -9.69
C PRO A 67 5.33 -12.85 -10.09
N LYS A 68 4.16 -12.99 -9.45
CA LYS A 68 2.92 -12.26 -9.83
C LYS A 68 2.95 -10.77 -9.53
N ALA A 69 4.02 -10.22 -8.94
CA ALA A 69 4.19 -8.76 -8.85
C ALA A 69 4.28 -8.20 -10.28
N THR A 70 3.14 -7.81 -10.83
CA THR A 70 2.99 -7.34 -12.22
C THR A 70 3.66 -5.97 -12.45
N SER A 71 4.25 -5.40 -11.41
CA SER A 71 4.97 -4.13 -11.42
C SER A 71 6.35 -4.24 -12.08
N PRO A 72 6.71 -3.35 -13.02
CA PRO A 72 8.05 -3.27 -13.60
C PRO A 72 9.17 -2.92 -12.59
N GLN A 73 8.83 -2.69 -11.31
CA GLN A 73 9.75 -2.14 -10.29
C GLN A 73 9.79 -2.95 -8.97
N ASN A 74 9.21 -4.16 -8.92
CA ASN A 74 9.07 -4.94 -7.67
C ASN A 74 8.25 -4.24 -6.57
N GLU A 75 7.34 -3.35 -6.95
CA GLU A 75 6.40 -2.69 -6.03
C GLU A 75 5.10 -3.48 -5.90
N LEU A 76 4.48 -3.40 -4.73
CA LEU A 76 3.14 -3.95 -4.49
C LEU A 76 2.06 -2.95 -4.89
N PHE A 77 1.09 -3.39 -5.68
CA PHE A 77 -0.17 -2.69 -5.88
C PHE A 77 -1.29 -3.36 -5.09
N SER A 78 -2.33 -2.59 -4.75
CA SER A 78 -3.50 -3.12 -4.02
C SER A 78 -4.19 -4.25 -4.80
N GLU A 79 -4.17 -4.14 -6.13
CA GLU A 79 -4.65 -5.09 -7.11
C GLU A 79 -3.92 -6.44 -7.09
N ASP A 80 -2.67 -6.48 -6.59
CA ASP A 80 -1.92 -7.73 -6.49
C ASP A 80 -2.37 -8.57 -5.28
N LEU A 81 -2.98 -7.94 -4.26
CA LEU A 81 -3.44 -8.60 -3.03
C LEU A 81 -4.91 -9.06 -3.10
N TRP A 82 -5.78 -8.30 -3.76
CA TRP A 82 -7.22 -8.58 -3.87
C TRP A 82 -7.87 -8.04 -5.15
#